data_AF-A0A3S2CJS2-F1
#
_entry.id   AF-A0A3S2CJS2-F1
#
_cell.length_a   1.000
_cell.length_b   1.000
_cell.length_c   1.000
_cell.angle_alpha   90.00
_cell.angle_beta   90.00
_cell.angle_gamma   90.00
#
_symmetry.space_group_name_H-M   'P 1'
#
loop_
_entity.id
_entity.type
_entity.pdbx_description
1 polymer ?
#
loop_
_entity_poly.entity_id
_entity_poly.type
_entity_poly.pdbx_seq_one_letter_code
_entity_poly.pdbx_strand_id
1 'polypeptide(L)'
;MERETTSQYLNAHERKSLLRFLTCGSVDDGKSTLIGRLLYDTQLLMEDQLAALAADSRRHGTTGDDLDFALLVDGLASEREQGITIDVA
;
A
#
# COMPACT_ATOMS: atom_id res chain seq x y z
N MET A 1 1.44 -36.00 -15.93
CA MET A 1 0.81 -34.84 -16.61
C MET A 1 0.84 -33.56 -15.78
N GLU A 2 1.38 -33.54 -14.54
CA GLU A 2 1.43 -32.32 -13.68
C GLU A 2 2.74 -31.50 -13.79
N ARG A 3 3.84 -32.06 -14.32
CA ARG A 3 5.15 -31.39 -14.33
C ARG A 3 5.30 -30.30 -15.40
N GLU A 4 4.53 -30.36 -16.48
CA GLU A 4 4.58 -29.36 -17.57
C GLU A 4 4.01 -28.00 -17.13
N THR A 5 3.00 -28.02 -16.27
CA THR A 5 2.26 -26.82 -15.84
C THR A 5 3.11 -25.93 -14.94
N THR A 6 3.87 -26.52 -14.01
CA THR A 6 4.77 -25.78 -13.12
C THR A 6 5.90 -25.11 -13.88
N SER A 7 6.51 -25.81 -14.86
CA SER A 7 7.62 -25.28 -15.65
C SER A 7 7.18 -24.13 -16.56
N GLN A 8 5.96 -24.16 -17.09
CA GLN A 8 5.38 -23.06 -17.85
C GLN A 8 5.05 -21.86 -16.96
N TYR A 9 4.50 -22.11 -15.76
CA TYR A 9 4.22 -21.06 -14.77
C TYR A 9 5.49 -20.32 -14.33
N LEU A 10 6.56 -21.07 -14.03
CA LEU A 10 7.88 -20.51 -13.68
C LEU A 10 8.45 -19.66 -14.80
N ASN A 11 8.49 -20.16 -16.05
CA ASN A 11 8.98 -19.39 -17.20
C ASN A 11 8.20 -18.09 -17.43
N ALA A 12 6.88 -18.09 -17.21
CA ALA A 12 6.05 -16.89 -17.34
C ALA A 12 6.31 -15.85 -16.22
N HIS A 13 6.83 -16.28 -15.08
CA HIS A 13 7.07 -15.44 -13.91
C HIS A 13 8.53 -15.02 -13.73
N GLU A 14 9.49 -15.78 -14.27
CA GLU A 14 10.94 -15.48 -14.19
C GLU A 14 11.35 -14.19 -14.91
N ARG A 15 10.55 -13.71 -15.87
CA ARG A 15 10.87 -12.54 -16.72
C ARG A 15 9.91 -11.37 -16.55
N LYS A 16 9.29 -11.22 -15.38
CA LYS A 16 8.41 -10.06 -15.14
C LYS A 16 9.26 -8.78 -15.12
N SER A 17 8.88 -7.82 -15.96
CA SER A 17 9.46 -6.48 -15.97
C SER A 17 8.94 -5.65 -14.79
N LEU A 18 9.69 -4.60 -14.43
CA LEU A 18 9.25 -3.63 -13.43
C LEU A 18 8.00 -2.91 -13.91
N LEU A 19 6.92 -2.97 -13.13
CA LEU A 19 5.72 -2.18 -13.34
C LEU A 19 5.90 -0.80 -12.71
N ARG A 20 5.88 0.25 -13.53
CA ARG A 20 5.81 1.63 -13.07
C ARG A 20 4.40 2.13 -13.33
N PHE A 21 3.70 2.53 -12.28
CA PHE A 21 2.36 3.10 -12.37
C PHE A 21 2.26 4.30 -11.44
N LEU A 22 1.27 5.15 -11.70
CA LEU A 22 0.91 6.28 -10.85
C LEU A 22 -0.60 6.23 -10.63
N THR A 23 -1.05 6.71 -9.48
CA THR A 23 -2.47 6.91 -9.19
C THR A 23 -2.81 8.39 -9.35
N CYS A 24 -3.86 8.72 -10.08
CA CYS A 24 -4.36 10.09 -10.22
C CYS A 24 -5.88 10.12 -10.01
N GLY A 25 -6.40 11.27 -9.57
CA GLY A 25 -7.80 11.42 -9.12
C GLY A 25 -7.99 12.60 -8.17
N SER A 26 -9.23 12.96 -7.92
CA SER A 26 -9.67 14.02 -7.00
C SER A 26 -9.16 13.81 -5.57
N VAL A 27 -9.17 14.87 -4.78
CA VAL A 27 -9.15 14.77 -3.31
C VAL A 27 -10.28 13.81 -2.90
N ASP A 28 -9.99 12.86 -2.01
CA ASP A 28 -10.88 11.78 -1.53
C ASP A 28 -11.10 10.54 -2.42
N ASP A 29 -10.46 10.44 -3.60
CA ASP A 29 -10.57 9.23 -4.45
C ASP A 29 -9.82 7.99 -3.90
N GLY A 30 -9.29 8.04 -2.68
CA GLY A 30 -8.61 6.90 -2.04
C GLY A 30 -7.29 6.48 -2.70
N LYS A 31 -6.61 7.39 -3.42
CA LYS A 31 -5.32 7.15 -4.09
C LYS A 31 -4.27 6.55 -3.15
N SER A 32 -4.07 7.20 -2.01
CA SER A 32 -3.09 6.81 -0.99
C SER A 32 -3.48 5.49 -0.32
N THR A 33 -4.78 5.27 -0.08
CA THR A 33 -5.32 4.01 0.41
C THR A 33 -5.02 2.85 -0.55
N LEU A 34 -5.18 3.06 -1.87
CA LEU A 34 -4.88 2.04 -2.87
C LEU A 34 -3.38 1.70 -2.91
N ILE A 35 -2.51 2.71 -2.90
CA ILE A 35 -1.05 2.49 -2.85
C ILE A 35 -0.67 1.75 -1.56
N GLY A 36 -1.15 2.21 -0.40
CA GLY A 36 -0.86 1.58 0.88
C GLY A 36 -1.36 0.12 0.94
N ARG A 37 -2.51 -0.17 0.35
CA ARG A 37 -3.03 -1.53 0.25
C ARG A 37 -2.16 -2.43 -0.63
N LEU A 38 -1.67 -1.92 -1.77
CA LEU A 38 -0.74 -2.67 -2.62
C LEU A 38 0.58 -2.97 -1.90
N LEU A 39 1.11 -2.01 -1.12
CA LEU A 39 2.31 -2.23 -0.30
C LEU A 39 2.09 -3.30 0.78
N TYR A 40 0.90 -3.31 1.39
CA TYR A 40 0.49 -4.32 2.35
C TYR A 40 0.37 -5.72 1.71
N ASP A 41 -0.40 -5.84 0.62
CA ASP A 41 -0.69 -7.12 -0.03
C ASP A 41 0.56 -7.74 -0.68
N THR A 42 1.54 -6.92 -1.06
CA THR A 42 2.84 -7.40 -1.59
C THR A 42 3.82 -7.85 -0.50
N GLN A 43 3.40 -7.84 0.78
CA GLN A 43 4.22 -8.19 1.94
C GLN A 43 5.54 -7.41 2.01
N LEU A 44 5.57 -6.19 1.49
CA LEU A 44 6.74 -5.32 1.53
C LEU A 44 6.88 -4.58 2.87
N LEU A 45 5.89 -4.70 3.76
CA LEU A 45 5.87 -4.07 5.07
C LEU A 45 6.42 -5.00 6.14
N MET A 46 7.33 -4.46 6.95
CA MET A 46 7.87 -5.15 8.13
C MET A 46 6.82 -5.16 9.27
N GLU A 47 6.92 -6.12 10.19
CA GLU A 47 5.93 -6.30 11.27
C GLU A 47 5.82 -5.10 12.22
N ASP A 48 6.93 -4.41 12.46
CA ASP A 48 6.99 -3.16 13.24
C ASP A 48 6.21 -2.02 12.56
N GLN A 49 6.30 -1.93 11.22
CA GLN A 49 5.56 -0.93 10.44
C GLN A 49 4.05 -1.21 10.47
N LEU A 50 3.65 -2.48 10.45
CA LEU A 50 2.26 -2.88 10.62
C LEU A 50 1.73 -2.57 12.02
N ALA A 51 2.54 -2.80 13.06
CA ALA A 51 2.16 -2.48 14.43
C ALA A 51 2.02 -0.96 14.65
N ALA A 52 2.92 -0.17 14.06
CA ALA A 52 2.83 1.29 14.05
C ALA A 52 1.58 1.77 13.31
N LEU A 53 1.30 1.21 12.12
CA LEU A 53 0.08 1.50 11.37
C LEU A 53 -1.17 1.20 12.20
N ALA A 54 -1.25 0.04 12.84
CA ALA A 54 -2.40 -0.33 13.65
C ALA A 54 -2.60 0.62 14.85
N ALA A 55 -1.51 1.14 15.43
CA ALA A 55 -1.59 2.15 16.49
C ALA A 55 -2.05 3.51 15.96
N ASP A 56 -1.52 3.92 14.80
CA ASP A 56 -1.87 5.18 14.16
C ASP A 56 -3.31 5.17 13.63
N SER A 57 -3.79 4.06 13.04
CA SER A 57 -5.19 3.91 12.63
C SER A 57 -6.15 4.01 13.80
N ARG A 58 -5.81 3.50 14.99
CA ARG A 58 -6.66 3.68 16.19
C ARG A 58 -6.72 5.13 16.67
N ARG A 59 -5.71 5.94 16.38
CA ARG A 59 -5.56 7.30 16.90
C ARG A 59 -6.05 8.37 15.91
N HIS A 60 -5.80 8.14 14.63
CA HIS A 60 -5.99 9.10 13.53
C HIS A 60 -6.74 8.50 12.34
N GLY A 61 -7.13 7.22 12.41
CA GLY A 61 -7.76 6.52 11.30
C GLY A 61 -9.14 7.07 10.97
N THR A 62 -9.40 7.13 9.68
CA THR A 62 -10.69 7.54 9.10
C THR A 62 -11.60 6.35 8.82
N THR A 63 -11.06 5.13 8.89
CA THR A 63 -11.73 3.86 8.51
C THR A 63 -12.33 3.10 9.71
N GLY A 64 -12.38 3.70 10.90
CA GLY A 64 -12.92 3.05 12.10
C GLY A 64 -11.95 2.03 12.73
N ASP A 65 -12.40 0.80 12.93
CA ASP A 65 -11.59 -0.29 13.52
C ASP A 65 -10.65 -0.98 12.50
N ASP A 66 -10.78 -0.65 11.21
CA ASP A 66 -9.95 -1.20 10.14
C ASP A 66 -8.60 -0.46 10.03
N LEU A 67 -7.61 -1.13 9.44
CA LEU A 67 -6.32 -0.50 9.12
C LEU A 67 -6.51 0.58 8.05
N ASP A 68 -6.12 1.80 8.40
CA ASP A 68 -6.12 2.94 7.49
C ASP A 68 -4.80 2.99 6.71
N PHE A 69 -4.80 2.37 5.53
CA PHE A 69 -3.61 2.24 4.68
C PHE A 69 -3.09 3.57 4.13
N ALA A 70 -3.87 4.66 4.13
CA ALA A 70 -3.38 5.96 3.69
C ALA A 70 -2.24 6.46 4.60
N LEU A 71 -2.31 6.14 5.89
CA LEU A 71 -1.31 6.53 6.91
C LEU A 71 0.08 5.93 6.69
N LEU A 72 0.22 4.91 5.84
CA LEU A 72 1.53 4.38 5.44
C LEU A 72 2.27 5.32 4.47
N VAL A 73 1.51 6.06 3.67
CA VAL A 73 2.04 6.95 2.62
C VAL A 73 2.12 8.38 3.15
N ASP A 74 1.26 8.75 4.10
CA ASP A 74 1.22 10.06 4.75
C ASP A 74 2.30 10.16 5.86
N GLY A 75 3.51 10.56 5.47
CA GLY A 75 4.71 10.62 6.32
C GLY A 75 4.82 11.86 7.23
N LEU A 76 4.15 12.95 6.90
CA LEU A 76 4.14 14.20 7.66
C LEU A 76 2.96 14.27 8.63
N ALA A 77 3.18 14.88 9.80
CA ALA A 77 2.10 15.14 10.76
C ALA A 77 0.99 16.04 10.18
N SER A 78 1.35 17.00 9.33
CA SER A 78 0.40 17.88 8.65
C SER A 78 -0.48 17.15 7.63
N GLU A 79 0.04 16.11 6.97
CA GLU A 79 -0.74 15.26 6.06
C GLU A 79 -1.84 14.53 6.85
N ARG A 80 -1.45 13.96 7.99
CA ARG A 80 -2.35 13.21 8.88
C ARG A 80 -3.45 14.07 9.49
N GLU A 81 -3.17 15.34 9.81
CA GLU A 81 -4.19 16.27 10.34
C GLU A 81 -5.19 16.74 9.27
N GLN A 82 -4.77 16.81 8.01
CA GLN A 82 -5.58 17.34 6.91
C GLN A 82 -6.17 16.26 6.00
N GLY A 83 -5.77 15.00 6.15
CA GLY A 83 -6.24 13.89 5.31
C GLY A 83 -5.79 13.99 3.85
N ILE A 84 -4.65 14.62 3.60
CA ILE A 84 -4.07 14.78 2.26
C ILE A 84 -2.65 14.24 2.25
N THR A 85 -2.20 13.75 1.09
CA THR A 85 -0.80 13.44 0.84
C THR A 85 -0.12 14.67 0.22
N ILE A 86 0.89 15.17 0.89
CA ILE A 86 1.80 16.25 0.51
C ILE A 86 3.10 15.59 0.05
N ASP A 87 3.28 15.46 -1.26
CA ASP A 87 4.53 14.99 -1.84
C ASP A 87 5.71 15.84 -1.33
N VAL A 88 6.55 15.27 -0.47
CA VAL A 88 7.86 15.83 -0.14
C VAL A 88 8.92 15.03 -0.88
N ALA A 89 9.63 15.73 -1.77
CA ALA A 89 10.73 15.20 -2.57
C ALA A 89 12.00 14.94 -1.74
#